data_AF-A0A2B7XE94-F1
#
_entry.id   AF-A0A2B7XE94-F1
#
_cell.length_a   1.000
_cell.length_b   1.000
_cell.length_c   1.000
_cell.angle_alpha   90.00
_cell.angle_beta   90.00
_cell.angle_gamma   90.00
#
_symmetry.space_group_name_H-M   'P 1'
#
loop_
_entity.id
_entity.type
_entity.pdbx_description
1 polymer ?
#
loop_
_entity_poly.entity_id
_entity_poly.type
_entity_poly.pdbx_seq_one_letter_code
_entity_poly.pdbx_strand_id
1 'polypeptide(L)'
;MASQRPESPPPRYSISSASSEALLHKPSEQDLQQQDNNNDNTPPPQKRSFHHRRRRRALLIRLLIAAASIILAVLLAIGAYKLVQHSFSRKRPEPPDPPAPRKVMANFPDPGLLEYNGTWYAFGTNPTANDDGTEFHVPIAMAVGGDDGGFFGEWVHTGRDALPEVAMWETRRDHWAPDVMTRADGRHLLYYSGELDVWRRHHCIGVAVSQTTDPLGPYKPEGTYLACPSEYGGATHPSAITDTDGTIYLVYKGDGTSMNRYKSGSDSTDCAHPIPPLRSTPLLLQKMKADGIRRDGEAVQILDRIEAEDGPLVEAPALVRSARGVYFLFYSSHCANTRAYDVKYATAGEIEGPYVRAERPLLKTGDFGLVAPGGASVSKDGGKIAFHADCGGEGGGGGRCMWVAGLEIEGLEARVVVPSAS
;
A
#
# COMPACT_ATOMS: atom_id res chain seq x y z
N MET A 1 -22.02 -7.41 55.44
CA MET A 1 -22.27 -8.87 55.32
C MET A 1 -21.37 -9.42 54.23
N ALA A 2 -20.99 -10.70 54.28
CA ALA A 2 -20.02 -11.29 53.34
C ALA A 2 -20.39 -12.73 52.97
N SER A 3 -20.07 -13.13 51.74
CA SER A 3 -20.04 -14.50 51.21
C SER A 3 -19.20 -14.45 49.92
N GLN A 4 -17.94 -14.89 49.91
CA GLN A 4 -17.42 -16.27 49.78
C GLN A 4 -17.30 -16.78 48.32
N ARG A 5 -16.21 -17.51 48.08
CA ARG A 5 -15.70 -18.23 46.89
C ARG A 5 -15.21 -19.61 47.39
N PRO A 6 -14.68 -20.55 46.56
CA PRO A 6 -14.95 -20.94 45.16
C PRO A 6 -15.30 -22.46 45.07
N GLU A 7 -15.31 -23.10 43.88
CA GLU A 7 -14.77 -24.48 43.64
C GLU A 7 -14.89 -24.96 42.17
N SER A 8 -14.15 -26.03 41.77
CA SER A 8 -14.11 -26.70 40.44
C SER A 8 -13.16 -27.94 40.44
N PRO A 9 -12.92 -28.73 39.34
CA PRO A 9 -13.69 -28.88 38.08
C PRO A 9 -14.20 -30.25 37.48
N PRO A 10 -13.69 -31.50 37.67
CA PRO A 10 -13.52 -32.47 36.54
C PRO A 10 -14.09 -33.92 36.80
N PRO A 11 -13.82 -35.03 36.04
CA PRO A 11 -13.01 -35.27 34.81
C PRO A 11 -13.60 -36.24 33.71
N ARG A 12 -12.82 -36.55 32.65
CA ARG A 12 -12.94 -37.64 31.61
C ARG A 12 -13.98 -37.42 30.49
N TYR A 13 -13.84 -37.95 29.25
CA TYR A 13 -13.10 -39.12 28.71
C TYR A 13 -12.10 -38.81 27.55
N SER A 14 -11.55 -39.85 26.90
CA SER A 14 -10.34 -39.80 26.03
C SER A 14 -10.46 -40.61 24.73
N ILE A 15 -9.65 -40.26 23.70
CA ILE A 15 -9.21 -41.07 22.53
C ILE A 15 -8.13 -40.24 21.77
N SER A 16 -7.19 -40.74 20.94
CA SER A 16 -6.30 -41.93 20.99
C SER A 16 -5.58 -42.11 19.63
N SER A 17 -4.40 -41.52 19.44
CA SER A 17 -3.38 -41.94 18.44
C SER A 17 -2.02 -41.34 18.84
N ALA A 18 -0.97 -42.11 19.13
CA ALA A 18 -0.25 -43.11 18.31
C ALA A 18 0.71 -42.46 17.29
N SER A 19 1.88 -42.05 17.77
CA SER A 19 3.07 -41.72 16.96
C SER A 19 4.13 -42.80 17.17
N SER A 20 4.80 -43.22 16.09
CA SER A 20 5.85 -44.24 16.12
C SER A 20 7.15 -43.69 15.58
N GLU A 21 8.16 -43.54 16.44
CA GLU A 21 9.55 -43.55 16.01
C GLU A 21 10.03 -45.00 15.86
N ALA A 22 10.82 -45.29 14.83
CA ALA A 22 11.58 -46.53 14.72
C ALA A 22 12.91 -46.24 14.00
N LEU A 23 14.01 -46.67 14.60
CA LEU A 23 15.38 -46.36 14.22
C LEU A 23 16.18 -47.65 13.95
N LEU A 24 17.31 -47.49 13.25
CA LEU A 24 18.51 -48.34 13.24
C LEU A 24 18.57 -49.66 12.42
N HIS A 25 19.72 -49.77 11.73
CA HIS A 25 20.53 -50.98 11.43
C HIS A 25 19.99 -52.00 10.41
N LYS A 26 20.82 -52.77 9.69
CA LYS A 26 22.19 -52.77 9.10
C LYS A 26 22.37 -54.22 8.52
N PRO A 27 23.45 -54.57 7.79
CA PRO A 27 23.38 -55.64 6.79
C PRO A 27 24.14 -56.94 7.15
N SER A 28 24.18 -57.88 6.20
CA SER A 28 25.19 -58.95 6.11
C SER A 28 25.55 -59.24 4.63
N GLU A 29 26.70 -59.88 4.41
CA GLU A 29 27.35 -60.11 3.10
C GLU A 29 27.25 -61.59 2.64
N GLN A 30 28.18 -62.02 1.77
CA GLN A 30 28.45 -63.39 1.26
C GLN A 30 27.59 -63.81 0.04
N ASP A 31 28.11 -64.46 -1.01
CA ASP A 31 29.50 -64.86 -1.36
C ASP A 31 29.61 -65.02 -2.92
N LEU A 32 30.64 -65.56 -3.61
CA LEU A 32 31.83 -66.37 -3.27
C LEU A 32 32.99 -66.08 -4.29
N GLN A 33 34.10 -66.81 -4.13
CA GLN A 33 35.33 -66.81 -4.95
C GLN A 33 35.18 -67.54 -6.31
N GLN A 34 36.07 -67.26 -7.27
CA GLN A 34 36.98 -68.31 -7.79
C GLN A 34 38.20 -67.77 -8.55
N GLN A 35 39.23 -68.62 -8.70
CA GLN A 35 40.57 -68.34 -9.22
C GLN A 35 41.01 -69.52 -10.13
N ASP A 36 42.28 -69.54 -10.55
CA ASP A 36 43.02 -70.66 -11.16
C ASP A 36 42.72 -71.05 -12.64
N ASN A 37 43.64 -71.69 -13.37
CA ASN A 37 45.12 -71.51 -13.53
C ASN A 37 45.64 -72.42 -14.69
N ASN A 38 46.95 -72.39 -14.98
CA ASN A 38 47.72 -73.43 -15.73
C ASN A 38 47.39 -73.60 -17.25
N ASN A 39 48.16 -74.23 -18.16
CA ASN A 39 49.61 -74.55 -18.34
C ASN A 39 49.80 -75.09 -19.80
N ASP A 40 50.99 -75.28 -20.42
CA ASP A 40 52.34 -74.69 -20.32
C ASP A 40 53.28 -75.33 -21.42
N ASN A 41 54.52 -74.82 -21.54
CA ASN A 41 55.79 -75.52 -21.85
C ASN A 41 56.28 -75.85 -23.31
N THR A 42 57.47 -75.27 -23.62
CA THR A 42 58.65 -75.79 -24.40
C THR A 42 58.65 -75.96 -25.96
N PRO A 43 59.82 -76.11 -26.67
CA PRO A 43 60.12 -75.44 -27.97
C PRO A 43 60.71 -76.43 -29.04
N PRO A 44 61.67 -76.12 -29.97
CA PRO A 44 62.21 -74.89 -30.60
C PRO A 44 62.17 -74.98 -32.17
N PRO A 45 63.17 -74.56 -33.00
CA PRO A 45 63.81 -73.24 -33.19
C PRO A 45 63.64 -72.62 -34.62
N GLN A 46 63.87 -71.29 -34.72
CA GLN A 46 64.35 -70.52 -35.89
C GLN A 46 63.74 -70.70 -37.31
N LYS A 47 63.14 -69.61 -37.84
CA LYS A 47 63.81 -68.73 -38.85
C LYS A 47 63.08 -67.38 -39.08
N ARG A 48 63.80 -66.44 -39.71
CA ARG A 48 63.50 -64.99 -39.85
C ARG A 48 62.19 -64.68 -40.58
N SER A 49 61.45 -63.64 -40.15
CA SER A 49 60.53 -62.88 -41.01
C SER A 49 60.39 -61.41 -40.59
N PHE A 50 60.28 -60.51 -41.58
CA PHE A 50 60.24 -59.04 -41.41
C PHE A 50 58.95 -58.52 -40.73
N HIS A 51 57.90 -59.33 -40.59
CA HIS A 51 56.57 -58.86 -40.19
C HIS A 51 56.49 -58.25 -38.78
N HIS A 52 57.38 -58.62 -37.85
CA HIS A 52 57.24 -58.17 -36.45
C HIS A 52 57.43 -56.65 -36.27
N ARG A 53 58.33 -56.03 -37.06
CA ARG A 53 58.50 -54.56 -37.08
C ARG A 53 57.28 -53.85 -37.72
N ARG A 54 56.67 -54.41 -38.77
CA ARG A 54 55.42 -53.87 -39.36
C ARG A 54 54.26 -53.97 -38.36
N ARG A 55 54.07 -55.10 -37.68
CA ARG A 55 53.01 -55.26 -36.65
C ARG A 55 53.21 -54.30 -35.46
N ARG A 56 54.43 -54.13 -34.93
CA ARG A 56 54.69 -53.15 -33.85
C ARG A 56 54.46 -51.70 -34.29
N ARG A 57 54.84 -51.31 -35.52
CA ARG A 57 54.52 -49.97 -36.07
C ARG A 57 53.01 -49.77 -36.24
N ALA A 58 52.28 -50.77 -36.74
CA ALA A 58 50.83 -50.69 -36.87
C ALA A 58 50.11 -50.57 -35.51
N LEU A 59 50.60 -51.25 -34.47
CA LEU A 59 50.10 -51.12 -33.11
C LEU A 59 50.36 -49.72 -32.54
N LEU A 60 51.58 -49.19 -32.69
CA LEU A 60 51.92 -47.82 -32.27
C LEU A 60 51.06 -46.76 -33.00
N ILE A 61 50.83 -46.91 -34.31
CA ILE A 61 49.96 -46.01 -35.07
C ILE A 61 48.51 -46.08 -34.55
N ARG A 62 47.98 -47.27 -34.25
CA ARG A 62 46.64 -47.42 -33.65
C ARG A 62 46.54 -46.80 -32.27
N LEU A 63 47.57 -46.94 -31.42
CA LEU A 63 47.63 -46.30 -30.10
C LEU A 63 47.71 -44.78 -30.19
N LEU A 64 48.49 -44.24 -31.14
CA LEU A 64 48.55 -42.79 -31.40
C LEU A 64 47.22 -42.22 -31.92
N ILE A 65 46.53 -42.95 -32.80
CA ILE A 65 45.19 -42.58 -33.26
C ILE A 65 44.19 -42.59 -32.09
N ALA A 66 44.19 -43.66 -31.28
CA ALA A 66 43.31 -43.75 -30.10
C ALA A 66 43.58 -42.62 -29.09
N ALA A 67 44.84 -42.29 -28.82
CA ALA A 67 45.22 -41.16 -27.97
C ALA A 67 44.75 -39.82 -28.54
N ALA A 68 44.91 -39.60 -29.86
CA ALA A 68 44.41 -38.40 -30.53
C ALA A 68 42.87 -38.31 -30.49
N SER A 69 42.14 -39.42 -30.65
CA SER A 69 40.69 -39.48 -30.49
C SER A 69 40.24 -39.15 -29.06
N ILE A 70 40.95 -39.64 -28.04
CA ILE A 70 40.66 -39.31 -26.63
C ILE A 70 40.93 -37.83 -26.36
N ILE A 71 42.05 -37.28 -26.83
CA ILE A 71 42.37 -35.84 -26.70
C ILE A 71 41.30 -34.99 -27.39
N LEU A 72 40.87 -35.35 -28.60
CA LEU A 72 39.80 -34.65 -29.32
C LEU A 72 38.46 -34.72 -28.58
N ALA A 73 38.09 -35.88 -28.03
CA ALA A 73 36.88 -36.04 -27.22
C ALA A 73 36.91 -35.19 -25.95
N VAL A 74 38.06 -35.13 -25.26
CA VAL A 74 38.25 -34.26 -24.08
C VAL A 74 38.18 -32.78 -24.45
N LEU A 75 38.80 -32.36 -25.57
CA LEU A 75 38.70 -30.98 -26.06
C LEU A 75 37.27 -30.60 -26.45
N LEU A 76 36.52 -31.50 -27.10
CA LEU A 76 35.10 -31.31 -27.40
C LEU A 76 34.25 -31.24 -26.13
N ALA A 77 34.51 -32.08 -25.13
CA ALA A 77 33.82 -32.03 -23.84
C ALA A 77 34.11 -30.72 -23.08
N ILE A 78 35.36 -30.23 -23.08
CA ILE A 78 35.72 -28.93 -22.51
C ILE A 78 35.06 -27.77 -23.29
N GLY A 79 35.00 -27.88 -24.62
CA GLY A 79 34.31 -26.91 -25.48
C GLY A 79 32.80 -26.84 -25.18
N ALA A 80 32.14 -27.99 -25.10
CA ALA A 80 30.73 -28.10 -24.73
C ALA A 80 30.48 -27.60 -23.30
N TYR A 81 31.33 -27.97 -22.33
CA TYR A 81 31.23 -27.49 -20.95
C TYR A 81 31.38 -25.96 -20.87
N LYS A 82 32.33 -25.37 -21.60
CA LYS A 82 32.49 -23.91 -21.68
C LYS A 82 31.32 -23.23 -22.38
N LEU A 83 30.76 -23.82 -23.44
CA LEU A 83 29.58 -23.29 -24.11
C LEU A 83 28.36 -23.29 -23.17
N VAL A 84 28.12 -24.40 -22.48
CA VAL A 84 27.06 -24.55 -21.47
C VAL A 84 27.25 -23.55 -20.30
N GLN A 85 28.47 -23.45 -19.75
CA GLN A 85 28.81 -22.44 -18.75
C GLN A 85 28.55 -21.01 -19.26
N HIS A 86 28.89 -20.70 -20.53
CA HIS A 86 28.66 -19.37 -21.10
C HIS A 86 27.18 -19.09 -21.41
N SER A 87 26.37 -20.12 -21.69
CA SER A 87 24.91 -20.01 -21.80
C SER A 87 24.25 -19.76 -20.43
N PHE A 88 24.73 -20.40 -19.36
CA PHE A 88 24.23 -20.18 -17.99
C PHE A 88 24.82 -18.93 -17.30
N SER A 89 26.00 -18.47 -17.71
CA SER A 89 26.67 -17.27 -17.17
C SER A 89 26.33 -15.97 -17.91
N ARG A 90 25.45 -16.03 -18.93
CA ARG A 90 24.58 -14.88 -19.17
C ARG A 90 23.70 -14.72 -17.93
N LYS A 91 24.01 -13.72 -17.08
CA LYS A 91 23.02 -13.16 -16.15
C LYS A 91 21.70 -13.05 -16.93
N ARG A 92 20.62 -13.64 -16.43
CA ARG A 92 19.30 -13.11 -16.79
C ARG A 92 19.34 -11.62 -16.42
N PRO A 93 18.78 -10.70 -17.22
CA PRO A 93 18.34 -9.46 -16.61
C PRO A 93 17.46 -9.85 -15.42
N GLU A 94 17.68 -9.22 -14.27
CA GLU A 94 16.67 -9.26 -13.22
C GLU A 94 15.35 -8.77 -13.86
N PRO A 95 14.20 -9.36 -13.51
CA PRO A 95 12.93 -8.78 -13.93
C PRO A 95 12.95 -7.30 -13.50
N PRO A 96 12.51 -6.35 -14.34
CA PRO A 96 12.38 -4.98 -13.87
C PRO A 96 11.52 -4.97 -12.61
N ASP A 97 11.91 -4.16 -11.62
CA ASP A 97 11.24 -4.12 -10.32
C ASP A 97 9.72 -4.05 -10.51
N PRO A 98 8.92 -4.82 -9.74
CA PRO A 98 7.46 -4.84 -9.89
C PRO A 98 6.95 -3.40 -9.78
N PRO A 99 6.34 -2.83 -10.85
CA PRO A 99 6.15 -1.38 -10.94
C PRO A 99 5.45 -0.79 -9.72
N ALA A 100 6.23 -0.03 -8.95
CA ALA A 100 5.82 0.59 -7.71
C ALA A 100 4.83 1.76 -7.97
N PRO A 101 4.11 2.19 -6.92
CA PRO A 101 3.52 3.52 -6.89
C PRO A 101 4.53 4.59 -7.34
N ARG A 102 4.05 5.58 -8.11
CA ARG A 102 4.88 6.66 -8.66
C ARG A 102 4.79 7.88 -7.76
N LYS A 103 5.92 8.32 -7.21
CA LYS A 103 6.05 9.65 -6.58
C LYS A 103 5.89 10.73 -7.65
N VAL A 104 4.89 11.59 -7.49
CA VAL A 104 4.51 12.59 -8.51
C VAL A 104 4.56 14.04 -8.01
N MET A 105 4.40 14.30 -6.71
CA MET A 105 4.58 15.64 -6.13
C MET A 105 5.43 15.61 -4.86
N ALA A 106 6.17 16.70 -4.62
CA ALA A 106 6.90 16.92 -3.38
C ALA A 106 6.09 17.77 -2.40
N ASN A 107 6.10 17.40 -1.11
CA ASN A 107 5.32 18.02 -0.03
C ASN A 107 3.88 18.42 -0.43
N PHE A 108 3.11 17.45 -0.92
CA PHE A 108 1.70 17.57 -1.30
C PHE A 108 0.92 16.51 -0.51
N PRO A 109 0.44 16.83 0.70
CA PRO A 109 -0.17 15.85 1.59
C PRO A 109 -1.67 15.71 1.35
N ASP A 110 -2.22 14.57 1.78
CA ASP A 110 -3.67 14.29 1.84
C ASP A 110 -4.43 14.63 0.53
N PRO A 111 -4.04 14.03 -0.61
CA PRO A 111 -4.51 14.44 -1.94
C PRO A 111 -5.96 14.01 -2.26
N GLY A 112 -6.93 14.92 -2.12
CA GLY A 112 -8.30 14.76 -2.62
C GLY A 112 -8.33 14.75 -4.16
N LEU A 113 -9.02 13.78 -4.78
CA LEU A 113 -8.95 13.54 -6.22
C LEU A 113 -10.21 13.97 -6.98
N LEU A 114 -10.03 14.71 -8.08
CA LEU A 114 -11.08 14.97 -9.07
C LEU A 114 -10.61 14.58 -10.48
N GLU A 115 -11.37 13.72 -11.14
CA GLU A 115 -11.38 13.64 -12.60
C GLU A 115 -12.43 14.62 -13.15
N TYR A 116 -12.05 15.44 -14.12
CA TYR A 116 -12.98 16.30 -14.85
C TYR A 116 -12.55 16.49 -16.30
N ASN A 117 -13.47 16.25 -17.24
CA ASN A 117 -13.25 16.35 -18.69
C ASN A 117 -11.98 15.62 -19.19
N GLY A 118 -11.68 14.45 -18.60
CA GLY A 118 -10.48 13.66 -18.95
C GLY A 118 -9.16 14.26 -18.47
N THR A 119 -9.18 15.14 -17.47
CA THR A 119 -7.99 15.64 -16.76
C THR A 119 -8.10 15.28 -15.28
N TRP A 120 -6.99 14.88 -14.66
CA TRP A 120 -6.92 14.65 -13.22
C TRP A 120 -6.37 15.86 -12.45
N TYR A 121 -7.03 16.15 -11.33
CA TYR A 121 -6.68 17.20 -10.38
C TYR A 121 -6.55 16.58 -8.99
N ALA A 122 -5.64 17.13 -8.20
CA ALA A 122 -5.43 16.79 -6.80
C ALA A 122 -5.44 18.07 -5.97
N PHE A 123 -6.11 18.02 -4.83
CA PHE A 123 -6.22 19.11 -3.86
C PHE A 123 -5.50 18.67 -2.60
N GLY A 124 -4.61 19.50 -2.04
CA GLY A 124 -3.75 19.10 -0.94
C GLY A 124 -4.07 19.81 0.38
N THR A 125 -3.62 19.21 1.48
CA THR A 125 -3.42 19.94 2.76
C THR A 125 -2.43 21.09 2.55
N ASN A 126 -2.65 22.22 3.24
CA ASN A 126 -1.70 23.34 3.26
C ASN A 126 -0.26 22.84 3.59
N PRO A 127 0.74 23.08 2.71
CA PRO A 127 2.11 22.60 2.91
C PRO A 127 2.89 23.37 3.97
N THR A 128 2.37 24.52 4.43
CA THR A 128 2.92 25.29 5.56
C THR A 128 2.11 25.03 6.83
N ALA A 129 2.80 24.73 7.94
CA ALA A 129 2.15 24.49 9.23
C ALA A 129 2.05 25.79 10.03
N ASN A 130 0.89 26.06 10.64
CA ASN A 130 0.66 27.18 11.57
C ASN A 130 0.80 28.62 11.00
N ASP A 131 0.93 28.82 9.69
CA ASP A 131 1.17 30.15 9.08
C ASP A 131 -0.13 30.85 8.60
N ASP A 132 -0.52 31.95 9.26
CA ASP A 132 -1.66 32.82 8.88
C ASP A 132 -1.44 33.56 7.53
N GLY A 133 -0.21 33.56 7.03
CA GLY A 133 0.24 34.17 5.78
C GLY A 133 0.51 33.19 4.63
N THR A 134 -0.02 31.96 4.69
CA THR A 134 0.19 30.95 3.64
C THR A 134 -0.17 31.46 2.23
N GLU A 135 0.59 31.02 1.22
CA GLU A 135 0.34 31.31 -0.19
C GLU A 135 -0.87 30.51 -0.74
N PHE A 136 -1.13 29.33 -0.15
CA PHE A 136 -2.22 28.43 -0.53
C PHE A 136 -2.85 27.82 0.73
N HIS A 137 -4.13 28.08 0.97
CA HIS A 137 -4.89 27.34 2.00
C HIS A 137 -5.19 25.92 1.48
N VAL A 138 -5.55 25.78 0.20
CA VAL A 138 -5.71 24.49 -0.48
C VAL A 138 -4.97 24.53 -1.83
N PRO A 139 -3.71 24.06 -1.91
CA PRO A 139 -2.97 23.95 -3.18
C PRO A 139 -3.64 22.97 -4.15
N ILE A 140 -3.64 23.31 -5.45
CA ILE A 140 -4.12 22.43 -6.52
C ILE A 140 -2.94 21.97 -7.39
N ALA A 141 -2.81 20.65 -7.57
CA ALA A 141 -1.97 20.04 -8.60
C ALA A 141 -2.83 19.43 -9.71
N MET A 142 -2.27 19.30 -10.92
CA MET A 142 -2.93 18.64 -12.04
C MET A 142 -1.97 17.72 -12.80
N ALA A 143 -2.50 16.64 -13.36
CA ALA A 143 -1.79 15.78 -14.28
C ALA A 143 -1.59 16.46 -15.65
N VAL A 144 -0.46 16.21 -16.32
CA VAL A 144 -0.13 16.83 -17.61
C VAL A 144 0.26 15.81 -18.69
N GLY A 145 -0.66 15.59 -19.63
CA GLY A 145 -0.45 14.80 -20.85
C GLY A 145 -0.42 13.29 -20.66
N GLY A 146 -0.52 12.56 -21.77
CA GLY A 146 -0.66 11.09 -21.79
C GLY A 146 -2.11 10.60 -21.67
N ASP A 147 -2.28 9.28 -21.72
CA ASP A 147 -3.58 8.61 -21.58
C ASP A 147 -4.08 8.63 -20.12
N ASP A 148 -5.31 8.17 -19.88
CA ASP A 148 -5.97 8.19 -18.56
C ASP A 148 -5.94 9.57 -17.89
N GLY A 149 -6.01 10.63 -18.70
CA GLY A 149 -5.91 12.03 -18.26
C GLY A 149 -4.58 12.39 -17.60
N GLY A 150 -3.53 11.63 -17.91
CA GLY A 150 -2.18 11.79 -17.37
C GLY A 150 -1.99 11.29 -15.94
N PHE A 151 -2.93 10.56 -15.34
CA PHE A 151 -2.90 10.21 -13.90
C PHE A 151 -1.58 9.56 -13.44
N PHE A 152 -0.97 8.71 -14.28
CA PHE A 152 0.31 8.05 -14.00
C PHE A 152 1.54 8.79 -14.55
N GLY A 153 1.35 9.93 -15.20
CA GLY A 153 2.38 10.75 -15.85
C GLY A 153 3.02 11.77 -14.91
N GLU A 154 3.38 12.93 -15.46
CA GLU A 154 3.86 14.09 -14.71
C GLU A 154 2.67 14.83 -14.10
N TRP A 155 2.87 15.37 -12.89
CA TRP A 155 1.94 16.26 -12.20
C TRP A 155 2.64 17.59 -11.93
N VAL A 156 1.90 18.69 -12.05
CA VAL A 156 2.41 20.04 -11.82
C VAL A 156 1.56 20.79 -10.80
N HIS A 157 2.20 21.61 -9.96
CA HIS A 157 1.48 22.58 -9.15
C HIS A 157 0.91 23.67 -10.04
N THR A 158 -0.38 23.97 -9.91
CA THR A 158 -1.08 24.92 -10.80
C THR A 158 -0.78 26.39 -10.48
N GLY A 159 -0.18 26.68 -9.32
CA GLY A 159 0.00 28.05 -8.81
C GLY A 159 -1.34 28.70 -8.40
N ARG A 160 -2.35 27.88 -8.07
CA ARG A 160 -3.68 28.33 -7.66
C ARG A 160 -4.00 27.81 -6.27
N ASP A 161 -4.52 28.69 -5.42
CA ASP A 161 -5.27 28.31 -4.23
C ASP A 161 -6.70 28.00 -4.65
N ALA A 162 -7.25 26.87 -4.20
CA ALA A 162 -8.67 26.59 -4.33
C ALA A 162 -9.51 27.50 -3.42
N LEU A 163 -9.00 27.83 -2.23
CA LEU A 163 -9.73 28.52 -1.16
C LEU A 163 -9.04 29.85 -0.74
N PRO A 164 -8.89 30.83 -1.65
CA PRO A 164 -8.20 32.09 -1.33
C PRO A 164 -8.99 32.98 -0.36
N GLU A 165 -10.31 32.79 -0.26
CA GLU A 165 -11.18 33.36 0.77
C GLU A 165 -11.55 32.26 1.77
N VAL A 166 -11.22 32.46 3.05
CA VAL A 166 -11.55 31.56 4.16
C VAL A 166 -12.85 32.00 4.84
N ALA A 167 -13.53 31.09 5.54
CA ALA A 167 -14.77 31.40 6.24
C ALA A 167 -14.56 32.26 7.50
N MET A 168 -15.63 32.81 8.07
CA MET A 168 -15.58 33.62 9.30
C MET A 168 -15.42 32.82 10.60
N TRP A 169 -15.62 31.50 10.56
CA TRP A 169 -15.56 30.60 11.73
C TRP A 169 -14.21 29.87 11.86
N GLU A 170 -13.32 30.05 10.87
CA GLU A 170 -12.04 29.38 10.76
C GLU A 170 -10.89 30.38 10.81
N THR A 171 -9.69 29.91 11.16
CA THR A 171 -8.47 30.71 11.07
C THR A 171 -7.92 30.75 9.63
N ARG A 172 -6.83 31.48 9.40
CA ARG A 172 -6.20 31.64 8.08
C ARG A 172 -5.17 30.54 7.74
N ARG A 173 -5.22 29.43 8.47
CA ARG A 173 -4.17 28.42 8.54
C ARG A 173 -4.76 27.04 8.82
N ASP A 174 -3.92 26.03 8.68
CA ASP A 174 -4.24 24.64 9.07
C ASP A 174 -5.51 24.08 8.37
N HIS A 175 -5.67 24.45 7.09
CA HIS A 175 -6.63 23.83 6.16
C HIS A 175 -6.11 22.46 5.71
N TRP A 176 -6.82 21.39 6.10
CA TRP A 176 -6.33 20.00 5.98
C TRP A 176 -7.28 19.07 5.24
N ALA A 177 -6.69 18.10 4.54
CA ALA A 177 -7.30 16.93 3.91
C ALA A 177 -8.58 17.26 3.11
N PRO A 178 -8.46 18.05 2.04
CA PRO A 178 -9.60 18.36 1.20
C PRO A 178 -10.08 17.14 0.38
N ASP A 179 -11.36 17.10 0.06
CA ASP A 179 -11.91 16.21 -0.98
C ASP A 179 -12.94 16.97 -1.84
N VAL A 180 -13.15 16.49 -3.07
CA VAL A 180 -13.71 17.29 -4.15
C VAL A 180 -14.70 16.51 -5.03
N MET A 181 -15.90 17.08 -5.24
CA MET A 181 -16.90 16.46 -6.11
C MET A 181 -17.59 17.46 -7.05
N THR A 182 -17.79 17.06 -8.31
CA THR A 182 -18.65 17.79 -9.25
C THR A 182 -20.13 17.49 -8.98
N ARG A 183 -20.94 18.55 -8.91
CA ARG A 183 -22.40 18.53 -8.81
C ARG A 183 -23.06 18.39 -10.19
N ALA A 184 -24.36 18.09 -10.19
CA ALA A 184 -25.17 18.02 -11.41
C ALA A 184 -25.27 19.35 -12.20
N ASP A 185 -24.96 20.51 -11.58
CA ASP A 185 -24.86 21.81 -12.27
C ASP A 185 -23.45 22.13 -12.79
N GLY A 186 -22.55 21.13 -12.85
CA GLY A 186 -21.20 21.24 -13.40
C GLY A 186 -20.20 22.02 -12.54
N ARG A 187 -20.65 22.56 -11.40
CA ARG A 187 -19.79 23.20 -10.39
C ARG A 187 -19.25 22.16 -9.41
N HIS A 188 -18.18 22.50 -8.72
CA HIS A 188 -17.46 21.62 -7.81
C HIS A 188 -17.72 22.04 -6.36
N LEU A 189 -17.79 21.06 -5.47
CA LEU A 189 -17.73 21.21 -4.02
C LEU A 189 -16.35 20.81 -3.55
N LEU A 190 -15.76 21.62 -2.69
CA LEU A 190 -14.54 21.36 -1.96
C LEU A 190 -14.92 21.22 -0.48
N TYR A 191 -14.88 20.00 0.04
CA TYR A 191 -14.94 19.76 1.49
C TYR A 191 -13.53 19.82 2.04
N TYR A 192 -13.35 20.34 3.25
CA TYR A 192 -12.03 20.48 3.88
C TYR A 192 -12.15 20.51 5.40
N SER A 193 -11.04 20.34 6.11
CA SER A 193 -10.96 20.58 7.56
C SER A 193 -10.39 21.97 7.81
N GLY A 194 -11.00 22.79 8.68
CA GLY A 194 -10.49 24.12 9.04
C GLY A 194 -10.42 24.33 10.56
N GLU A 195 -9.32 24.93 11.07
CA GLU A 195 -9.15 25.23 12.51
C GLU A 195 -10.17 26.28 12.97
N LEU A 196 -10.94 25.99 14.01
CA LEU A 196 -11.89 26.92 14.64
C LEU A 196 -11.21 28.17 15.19
N ASP A 197 -11.75 29.35 14.90
CA ASP A 197 -11.27 30.63 15.44
C ASP A 197 -11.47 30.72 16.97
N VAL A 198 -12.63 30.28 17.45
CA VAL A 198 -13.05 30.27 18.86
C VAL A 198 -12.50 29.10 19.67
N TRP A 199 -12.05 28.02 19.02
CA TRP A 199 -11.54 26.80 19.68
C TRP A 199 -10.35 26.22 18.92
N ARG A 200 -9.29 27.03 18.79
CA ARG A 200 -8.05 26.67 18.10
C ARG A 200 -7.50 25.29 18.50
N ARG A 201 -6.84 24.63 17.55
CA ARG A 201 -6.41 23.21 17.53
C ARG A 201 -7.54 22.19 17.33
N HIS A 202 -8.81 22.62 17.38
CA HIS A 202 -9.95 21.81 16.99
C HIS A 202 -10.45 22.25 15.62
N HIS A 203 -10.83 21.28 14.79
CA HIS A 203 -11.21 21.50 13.40
C HIS A 203 -12.67 21.14 13.19
N CYS A 204 -13.31 21.79 12.21
CA CYS A 204 -14.61 21.38 11.70
C CYS A 204 -14.53 21.10 10.21
N ILE A 205 -15.50 20.36 9.68
CA ILE A 205 -15.65 20.18 8.23
C ILE A 205 -16.25 21.45 7.65
N GLY A 206 -15.50 22.13 6.80
CA GLY A 206 -15.99 23.19 5.92
C GLY A 206 -16.48 22.66 4.58
N VAL A 207 -17.21 23.49 3.85
CA VAL A 207 -17.55 23.24 2.44
C VAL A 207 -17.52 24.55 1.66
N ALA A 208 -16.93 24.51 0.47
CA ALA A 208 -16.84 25.62 -0.45
C ALA A 208 -17.32 25.22 -1.85
N VAL A 209 -17.95 26.16 -2.57
CA VAL A 209 -18.51 25.93 -3.91
C VAL A 209 -17.67 26.69 -4.94
N SER A 210 -17.27 26.03 -6.03
CA SER A 210 -16.58 26.72 -7.13
C SER A 210 -17.48 27.82 -7.72
N GLN A 211 -16.89 28.99 -7.99
CA GLN A 211 -17.61 30.12 -8.59
C GLN A 211 -17.97 29.87 -10.08
N THR A 212 -17.29 28.91 -10.70
CA THR A 212 -17.38 28.53 -12.12
C THR A 212 -17.43 27.00 -12.27
N THR A 213 -17.49 26.49 -13.50
CA THR A 213 -17.32 25.06 -13.83
C THR A 213 -15.86 24.71 -14.18
N ASP A 214 -14.90 25.45 -13.59
CA ASP A 214 -13.46 25.21 -13.67
C ASP A 214 -13.01 24.55 -12.35
N PRO A 215 -12.39 23.35 -12.38
CA PRO A 215 -11.79 22.72 -11.21
C PRO A 215 -10.76 23.59 -10.47
N LEU A 216 -10.13 24.54 -11.16
CA LEU A 216 -9.17 25.47 -10.54
C LEU A 216 -9.84 26.60 -9.74
N GLY A 217 -11.18 26.61 -9.66
CA GLY A 217 -11.93 27.56 -8.85
C GLY A 217 -11.81 29.02 -9.33
N PRO A 218 -11.81 30.01 -8.41
CA PRO A 218 -11.77 29.84 -6.96
C PRO A 218 -13.06 29.24 -6.39
N TYR A 219 -12.94 28.65 -5.20
CA TYR A 219 -14.04 28.16 -4.40
C TYR A 219 -14.38 29.20 -3.33
N LYS A 220 -15.67 29.36 -3.05
CA LYS A 220 -16.17 30.25 -2.01
C LYS A 220 -16.74 29.42 -0.84
N PRO A 221 -16.25 29.58 0.40
CA PRO A 221 -16.77 28.84 1.53
C PRO A 221 -18.18 29.26 1.92
N GLU A 222 -18.95 28.32 2.47
CA GLU A 222 -20.18 28.61 3.18
C GLU A 222 -19.90 29.29 4.53
N GLY A 223 -20.83 30.14 4.99
CA GLY A 223 -20.62 31.02 6.15
C GLY A 223 -20.53 30.33 7.52
N THR A 224 -20.65 29.00 7.58
CA THR A 224 -20.58 28.17 8.80
C THR A 224 -20.05 26.78 8.44
N TYR A 225 -19.47 26.08 9.42
CA TYR A 225 -19.05 24.69 9.23
C TYR A 225 -20.25 23.78 8.91
N LEU A 226 -19.98 22.76 8.11
CA LEU A 226 -20.94 21.75 7.67
C LEU A 226 -21.22 20.70 8.76
N ALA A 227 -20.14 20.23 9.42
CA ALA A 227 -20.20 19.26 10.51
C ALA A 227 -19.09 19.53 11.54
N CYS A 228 -19.44 19.48 12.83
CA CYS A 228 -18.47 19.61 13.92
C CYS A 228 -18.95 18.90 15.21
N PRO A 229 -18.68 17.59 15.36
CA PRO A 229 -19.10 16.82 16.54
C PRO A 229 -18.16 17.12 17.72
N SER A 230 -18.54 18.12 18.51
CA SER A 230 -17.78 18.64 19.66
C SER A 230 -17.42 17.59 20.72
N GLU A 231 -18.20 16.52 20.82
CA GLU A 231 -18.01 15.37 21.69
C GLU A 231 -16.77 14.54 21.34
N TYR A 232 -16.35 14.55 20.07
CA TYR A 232 -15.07 14.04 19.60
C TYR A 232 -14.01 15.14 19.48
N GLY A 233 -14.29 16.39 19.86
CA GLY A 233 -13.37 17.51 19.68
C GLY A 233 -13.38 18.12 18.28
N GLY A 234 -14.43 17.89 17.50
CA GLY A 234 -14.54 18.37 16.12
C GLY A 234 -14.37 17.24 15.08
N ALA A 235 -14.09 17.60 13.84
CA ALA A 235 -13.93 16.66 12.74
C ALA A 235 -12.88 17.11 11.69
N THR A 236 -12.26 16.12 11.06
CA THR A 236 -11.26 16.29 9.99
C THR A 236 -11.43 15.23 8.89
N HIS A 237 -10.66 15.36 7.81
CA HIS A 237 -10.59 14.37 6.72
C HIS A 237 -11.96 14.00 6.13
N PRO A 238 -12.70 14.95 5.52
CA PRO A 238 -13.90 14.63 4.77
C PRO A 238 -13.58 13.88 3.47
N SER A 239 -14.44 12.94 3.08
CA SER A 239 -14.51 12.43 1.70
C SER A 239 -15.96 12.19 1.27
N ALA A 240 -16.27 12.44 -0.01
CA ALA A 240 -17.63 12.46 -0.54
C ALA A 240 -17.90 11.38 -1.61
N ILE A 241 -18.91 10.55 -1.35
CA ILE A 241 -19.43 9.57 -2.32
C ILE A 241 -20.83 10.01 -2.81
N THR A 242 -21.12 9.76 -4.09
CA THR A 242 -22.49 9.77 -4.61
C THR A 242 -22.88 8.32 -4.87
N ASP A 243 -23.92 7.83 -4.19
CA ASP A 243 -24.39 6.46 -4.35
C ASP A 243 -25.29 6.32 -5.59
N THR A 244 -25.63 5.08 -5.94
CA THR A 244 -26.39 4.64 -7.10
C THR A 244 -27.83 5.18 -7.20
N ASP A 245 -28.40 5.71 -6.11
CA ASP A 245 -29.69 6.41 -6.09
C ASP A 245 -29.55 7.94 -6.31
N GLY A 246 -28.32 8.45 -6.38
CA GLY A 246 -28.01 9.88 -6.43
C GLY A 246 -27.91 10.55 -5.05
N THR A 247 -28.06 9.82 -3.94
CA THR A 247 -27.78 10.36 -2.61
C THR A 247 -26.28 10.69 -2.51
N ILE A 248 -25.98 11.89 -2.03
CA ILE A 248 -24.63 12.28 -1.63
C ILE A 248 -24.44 11.90 -0.15
N TYR A 249 -23.33 11.23 0.18
CA TYR A 249 -22.89 10.99 1.55
C TYR A 249 -21.49 11.57 1.74
N LEU A 250 -21.24 12.10 2.93
CA LEU A 250 -19.94 12.60 3.36
C LEU A 250 -19.46 11.74 4.54
N VAL A 251 -18.31 11.08 4.39
CA VAL A 251 -17.63 10.38 5.48
C VAL A 251 -16.53 11.27 6.05
N TYR A 252 -16.36 11.32 7.37
CA TYR A 252 -15.30 12.10 8.02
C TYR A 252 -14.86 11.49 9.37
N LYS A 253 -13.68 11.89 9.85
CA LYS A 253 -13.15 11.51 11.17
C LYS A 253 -13.74 12.43 12.25
N GLY A 254 -14.28 11.88 13.34
CA GLY A 254 -14.44 12.61 14.60
C GLY A 254 -13.08 12.74 15.30
N ASP A 255 -12.56 13.95 15.48
CA ASP A 255 -11.12 14.15 15.75
C ASP A 255 -10.73 14.07 17.24
N GLY A 256 -10.99 12.92 17.87
CA GLY A 256 -10.65 12.66 19.27
C GLY A 256 -9.16 12.85 19.60
N THR A 257 -8.29 12.82 18.58
CA THR A 257 -6.87 13.18 18.64
C THR A 257 -6.63 14.54 19.28
N SER A 258 -7.45 15.54 18.95
CA SER A 258 -7.41 16.90 19.51
C SER A 258 -7.73 16.94 21.01
N MET A 259 -8.52 15.96 21.50
CA MET A 259 -9.02 15.85 22.88
C MET A 259 -8.27 14.81 23.73
N ASN A 260 -7.14 14.30 23.23
CA ASN A 260 -6.15 13.56 24.00
C ASN A 260 -5.27 14.51 24.84
N ARG A 261 -4.52 13.94 25.79
CA ARG A 261 -3.54 14.67 26.62
C ARG A 261 -2.14 14.25 26.21
N TYR A 262 -1.21 15.18 26.09
CA TYR A 262 0.18 14.92 25.70
C TYR A 262 1.13 15.48 26.77
N LYS A 263 2.41 15.06 26.74
CA LYS A 263 3.43 15.62 27.65
C LYS A 263 3.84 17.04 27.26
N SER A 264 3.69 17.37 25.98
CA SER A 264 3.84 18.71 25.40
C SER A 264 2.70 19.67 25.78
N GLY A 265 1.53 19.15 26.16
CA GLY A 265 0.31 19.92 26.46
C GLY A 265 -0.92 19.32 25.77
N SER A 266 -1.78 20.18 25.22
CA SER A 266 -2.86 19.80 24.30
C SER A 266 -2.44 20.11 22.85
N ASP A 267 -1.37 19.47 22.40
CA ASP A 267 -0.79 19.67 21.08
C ASP A 267 -0.93 18.41 20.22
N SER A 268 -1.76 18.47 19.18
CA SER A 268 -2.05 17.34 18.30
C SER A 268 -0.83 16.88 17.49
N THR A 269 0.23 17.68 17.41
CA THR A 269 1.49 17.29 16.75
C THR A 269 2.23 16.15 17.45
N ASP A 270 2.03 15.95 18.76
CA ASP A 270 2.57 14.81 19.55
C ASP A 270 1.66 13.58 19.51
N CYS A 271 0.87 13.41 18.42
CA CYS A 271 -0.01 12.27 18.15
C CYS A 271 0.60 10.89 18.50
N ALA A 272 1.92 10.75 18.39
CA ALA A 272 2.66 9.52 18.68
C ALA A 272 2.73 9.14 20.18
N HIS A 273 2.57 10.08 21.12
CA HIS A 273 2.77 9.84 22.56
C HIS A 273 1.65 10.35 23.51
N PRO A 274 0.35 10.16 23.18
CA PRO A 274 -0.74 10.58 24.06
C PRO A 274 -0.79 9.77 25.37
N ILE A 275 -1.41 10.34 26.39
CA ILE A 275 -1.48 9.81 27.76
C ILE A 275 -2.86 9.14 27.99
N PRO A 276 -2.93 7.79 28.07
CA PRO A 276 -4.19 7.05 28.19
C PRO A 276 -5.07 7.43 29.40
N PRO A 277 -6.40 7.15 29.36
CA PRO A 277 -7.13 6.53 28.25
C PRO A 277 -7.26 7.48 27.06
N LEU A 278 -7.18 6.91 25.86
CA LEU A 278 -7.24 7.64 24.60
C LEU A 278 -8.70 7.83 24.15
N ARG A 279 -8.99 8.91 23.43
CA ARG A 279 -10.32 9.19 22.87
C ARG A 279 -10.69 8.21 21.74
N SER A 280 -11.98 8.12 21.44
CA SER A 280 -12.50 7.49 20.21
C SER A 280 -12.19 8.40 19.02
N THR A 281 -11.96 7.84 17.83
CA THR A 281 -11.75 8.59 16.58
C THR A 281 -12.61 7.97 15.48
N PRO A 282 -13.95 8.11 15.57
CA PRO A 282 -14.85 7.36 14.73
C PRO A 282 -14.84 7.89 13.30
N LEU A 283 -15.06 7.01 12.33
CA LEU A 283 -15.45 7.38 10.98
C LEU A 283 -16.98 7.49 10.97
N LEU A 284 -17.45 8.70 10.69
CA LEU A 284 -18.85 9.12 10.75
C LEU A 284 -19.37 9.33 9.32
N LEU A 285 -20.48 8.70 8.97
CA LEU A 285 -21.16 8.85 7.69
C LEU A 285 -22.36 9.78 7.84
N GLN A 286 -22.34 10.90 7.14
CA GLN A 286 -23.41 11.89 7.10
C GLN A 286 -24.13 11.84 5.75
N LYS A 287 -25.44 11.55 5.75
CA LYS A 287 -26.28 11.74 4.56
C LYS A 287 -26.41 13.23 4.27
N MET A 288 -26.35 13.62 2.99
CA MET A 288 -26.41 15.01 2.55
C MET A 288 -27.69 15.30 1.77
N LYS A 289 -28.10 16.57 1.73
CA LYS A 289 -29.09 17.07 0.77
C LYS A 289 -28.48 17.07 -0.64
N ALA A 290 -29.34 17.06 -1.66
CA ALA A 290 -28.95 16.99 -3.07
C ALA A 290 -28.14 18.20 -3.59
N ASP A 291 -27.87 19.22 -2.77
CA ASP A 291 -26.94 20.31 -3.08
C ASP A 291 -25.51 20.06 -2.56
N GLY A 292 -25.30 19.02 -1.74
CA GLY A 292 -24.04 18.65 -1.08
C GLY A 292 -23.59 19.57 0.06
N ILE A 293 -24.15 20.78 0.16
CA ILE A 293 -23.75 21.80 1.14
C ILE A 293 -24.56 21.79 2.45
N ARG A 294 -25.53 20.88 2.60
CA ARG A 294 -26.35 20.76 3.82
C ARG A 294 -26.52 19.30 4.24
N ARG A 295 -26.43 19.06 5.55
CA ARG A 295 -26.68 17.76 6.19
C ARG A 295 -28.16 17.34 6.04
N ASP A 296 -28.41 16.03 5.98
CA ASP A 296 -29.74 15.42 6.01
C ASP A 296 -29.85 14.42 7.15
N GLY A 297 -30.37 14.86 8.30
CA GLY A 297 -30.36 14.10 9.54
C GLY A 297 -28.99 14.12 10.24
N GLU A 298 -28.82 13.25 11.23
CA GLU A 298 -27.56 13.08 11.96
C GLU A 298 -26.62 12.09 11.27
N ALA A 299 -25.33 12.16 11.60
CA ALA A 299 -24.34 11.21 11.13
C ALA A 299 -24.37 9.90 11.93
N VAL A 300 -24.04 8.78 11.27
CA VAL A 300 -23.93 7.44 11.87
C VAL A 300 -22.47 7.00 11.93
N GLN A 301 -22.07 6.35 13.03
CA GLN A 301 -20.72 5.79 13.17
C GLN A 301 -20.61 4.46 12.42
N ILE A 302 -19.74 4.41 11.41
CA ILE A 302 -19.54 3.22 10.56
C ILE A 302 -18.29 2.41 10.90
N LEU A 303 -17.28 3.04 11.53
CA LEU A 303 -16.05 2.42 12.03
C LEU A 303 -15.46 3.27 13.18
N ASP A 304 -14.64 2.69 14.04
CA ASP A 304 -13.78 3.40 15.00
C ASP A 304 -12.47 2.61 15.19
N ARG A 305 -11.48 3.23 15.84
CA ARG A 305 -10.17 2.64 16.11
C ARG A 305 -10.26 1.48 17.10
N ILE A 306 -9.42 0.48 16.90
CA ILE A 306 -9.11 -0.60 17.83
C ILE A 306 -7.70 -0.32 18.37
N GLU A 307 -7.58 -0.01 19.65
CA GLU A 307 -6.32 0.51 20.24
C GLU A 307 -5.11 -0.42 20.05
N ALA A 308 -5.34 -1.73 19.98
CA ALA A 308 -4.30 -2.74 19.73
C ALA A 308 -3.91 -2.92 18.25
N GLU A 309 -4.70 -2.37 17.31
CA GLU A 309 -4.48 -2.50 15.85
C GLU A 309 -4.13 -1.18 15.15
N ASP A 310 -4.62 -0.06 15.69
CA ASP A 310 -4.57 1.27 15.07
C ASP A 310 -3.82 2.29 15.96
N GLY A 311 -3.54 1.91 17.22
CA GLY A 311 -2.95 2.79 18.22
C GLY A 311 -3.84 4.01 18.52
N PRO A 312 -3.33 5.25 18.32
CA PRO A 312 -3.99 6.47 18.79
C PRO A 312 -5.18 6.94 17.97
N LEU A 313 -5.29 6.57 16.68
CA LEU A 313 -6.35 7.06 15.79
C LEU A 313 -6.60 6.13 14.59
N VAL A 314 -7.77 6.33 13.95
CA VAL A 314 -7.98 6.12 12.52
C VAL A 314 -8.40 7.45 11.88
N GLU A 315 -8.08 7.67 10.61
CA GLU A 315 -8.41 8.89 9.85
C GLU A 315 -8.39 8.66 8.33
N ALA A 316 -8.45 9.74 7.55
CA ALA A 316 -8.43 9.71 6.08
C ALA A 316 -9.37 8.68 5.44
N PRO A 317 -10.68 8.72 5.75
CA PRO A 317 -11.65 7.84 5.12
C PRO A 317 -11.77 8.16 3.62
N ALA A 318 -11.71 7.13 2.79
CA ALA A 318 -12.14 7.21 1.39
C ALA A 318 -13.10 6.06 1.10
N LEU A 319 -14.31 6.38 0.64
CA LEU A 319 -15.41 5.43 0.49
C LEU A 319 -15.80 5.30 -0.99
N VAL A 320 -15.67 4.10 -1.55
CA VAL A 320 -16.06 3.78 -2.93
C VAL A 320 -16.93 2.53 -2.99
N ARG A 321 -17.73 2.41 -4.05
CA ARG A 321 -18.63 1.27 -4.27
C ARG A 321 -18.18 0.49 -5.50
N SER A 322 -17.75 -0.75 -5.30
CA SER A 322 -17.27 -1.63 -6.36
C SER A 322 -18.37 -1.95 -7.40
N ALA A 323 -17.97 -2.37 -8.60
CA ALA A 323 -18.89 -2.82 -9.65
C ALA A 323 -19.75 -4.04 -9.25
N ARG A 324 -19.36 -4.80 -8.20
CA ARG A 324 -20.15 -5.90 -7.63
C ARG A 324 -21.12 -5.44 -6.51
N GLY A 325 -21.13 -4.15 -6.17
CA GLY A 325 -22.02 -3.54 -5.18
C GLY A 325 -21.51 -3.55 -3.74
N VAL A 326 -20.32 -4.09 -3.48
CA VAL A 326 -19.66 -4.02 -2.17
C VAL A 326 -19.06 -2.62 -1.97
N TYR A 327 -19.29 -2.02 -0.80
CA TYR A 327 -18.68 -0.77 -0.36
C TYR A 327 -17.31 -1.06 0.25
N PHE A 328 -16.30 -0.28 -0.15
CA PHE A 328 -14.94 -0.33 0.37
C PHE A 328 -14.64 1.00 1.07
N LEU A 329 -14.46 0.94 2.39
CA LEU A 329 -13.99 2.04 3.22
C LEU A 329 -12.49 1.87 3.43
N PHE A 330 -11.69 2.64 2.69
CA PHE A 330 -10.27 2.83 2.97
C PHE A 330 -10.11 3.83 4.11
N TYR A 331 -9.07 3.66 4.93
CA TYR A 331 -8.73 4.56 6.03
C TYR A 331 -7.25 4.41 6.39
N SER A 332 -6.65 5.42 7.02
CA SER A 332 -5.32 5.31 7.64
C SER A 332 -5.40 5.05 9.14
N SER A 333 -4.39 4.39 9.69
CA SER A 333 -4.24 4.15 11.13
C SER A 333 -2.85 4.58 11.64
N HIS A 334 -2.71 4.74 12.96
CA HIS A 334 -1.55 5.40 13.60
C HIS A 334 -1.38 6.86 13.14
N CYS A 335 -0.21 7.50 13.39
CA CYS A 335 0.01 8.92 13.10
C CYS A 335 0.90 9.14 11.87
N ALA A 336 0.53 10.10 11.01
CA ALA A 336 1.24 10.42 9.75
C ALA A 336 2.73 10.76 9.90
N ASN A 337 3.17 11.16 11.09
CA ASN A 337 4.59 11.42 11.42
C ASN A 337 5.33 10.19 12.00
N THR A 338 4.77 8.98 11.89
CA THR A 338 5.36 7.74 12.42
C THR A 338 5.47 6.65 11.36
N ARG A 339 6.51 5.81 11.47
CA ARG A 339 6.68 4.62 10.60
C ARG A 339 5.56 3.57 10.76
N ALA A 340 4.66 3.74 11.73
CA ALA A 340 3.50 2.88 11.91
C ALA A 340 2.33 3.27 10.99
N TYR A 341 2.31 4.48 10.40
CA TYR A 341 1.23 4.92 9.51
C TYR A 341 1.08 3.97 8.32
N ASP A 342 -0.18 3.60 8.05
CA ASP A 342 -0.56 2.67 7.00
C ASP A 342 -1.88 3.08 6.32
N VAL A 343 -2.22 2.38 5.23
CA VAL A 343 -3.56 2.37 4.62
C VAL A 343 -4.16 1.01 4.89
N LYS A 344 -5.33 0.99 5.54
CA LYS A 344 -6.16 -0.18 5.79
C LYS A 344 -7.49 -0.02 5.06
N TYR A 345 -8.27 -1.09 5.01
CA TYR A 345 -9.63 -1.02 4.48
C TYR A 345 -10.58 -1.98 5.20
N ALA A 346 -11.87 -1.71 5.04
CA ALA A 346 -12.96 -2.56 5.47
C ALA A 346 -14.05 -2.61 4.39
N THR A 347 -14.83 -3.69 4.36
CA THR A 347 -15.88 -3.92 3.35
C THR A 347 -17.27 -4.07 3.98
N ALA A 348 -18.30 -3.62 3.27
CA ALA A 348 -19.70 -3.76 3.68
C ALA A 348 -20.63 -4.03 2.49
N GLY A 349 -21.78 -4.66 2.75
CA GLY A 349 -22.85 -4.83 1.77
C GLY A 349 -23.74 -3.58 1.61
N GLU A 350 -23.88 -2.79 2.68
CA GLU A 350 -24.63 -1.55 2.75
C GLU A 350 -23.69 -0.39 3.15
N ILE A 351 -24.00 0.83 2.72
CA ILE A 351 -23.12 1.99 2.95
C ILE A 351 -22.94 2.34 4.44
N GLU A 352 -23.94 2.06 5.27
CA GLU A 352 -23.92 2.25 6.73
C GLU A 352 -23.20 1.12 7.49
N GLY A 353 -22.73 0.07 6.78
CA GLY A 353 -22.06 -1.08 7.36
C GLY A 353 -22.99 -2.27 7.66
N PRO A 354 -22.64 -3.17 8.61
CA PRO A 354 -21.41 -3.16 9.39
C PRO A 354 -20.17 -3.43 8.52
N TYR A 355 -19.08 -2.69 8.77
CA TYR A 355 -17.83 -2.83 8.04
C TYR A 355 -16.93 -3.93 8.61
N VAL A 356 -16.53 -4.88 7.77
CA VAL A 356 -15.60 -5.97 8.11
C VAL A 356 -14.19 -5.57 7.67
N ARG A 357 -13.27 -5.39 8.64
CA ARG A 357 -11.86 -5.06 8.38
C ARG A 357 -11.16 -6.17 7.56
N ALA A 358 -10.30 -5.78 6.64
CA ALA A 358 -9.42 -6.71 5.94
C ALA A 358 -8.32 -7.25 6.88
N GLU A 359 -7.88 -8.50 6.68
CA GLU A 359 -6.86 -9.14 7.53
C GLU A 359 -5.46 -8.48 7.48
N ARG A 360 -5.21 -7.64 6.46
CA ARG A 360 -3.92 -6.98 6.22
C ARG A 360 -4.15 -5.55 5.71
N PRO A 361 -3.25 -4.59 6.02
CA PRO A 361 -3.25 -3.28 5.38
C PRO A 361 -3.03 -3.41 3.86
N LEU A 362 -3.52 -2.41 3.13
CA LEU A 362 -3.32 -2.22 1.69
C LEU A 362 -1.87 -1.77 1.38
N LEU A 363 -1.35 -0.84 2.21
CA LEU A 363 0.00 -0.29 2.13
C LEU A 363 0.50 0.01 3.55
N LYS A 364 1.76 -0.28 3.84
CA LYS A 364 2.45 0.13 5.08
C LYS A 364 3.93 0.41 4.82
N THR A 365 4.62 0.96 5.81
CA THR A 365 6.08 1.15 5.76
C THR A 365 6.82 -0.14 5.38
N GLY A 366 7.65 -0.05 4.34
CA GLY A 366 8.42 -1.15 3.76
C GLY A 366 7.86 -1.66 2.43
N ASP A 367 6.55 -1.57 2.21
CA ASP A 367 5.94 -1.96 0.93
C ASP A 367 6.38 -0.98 -0.16
N PHE A 368 6.88 -1.48 -1.30
CA PHE A 368 7.45 -0.68 -2.39
C PHE A 368 8.55 0.33 -1.98
N GLY A 369 9.18 0.15 -0.81
CA GLY A 369 10.14 1.12 -0.24
C GLY A 369 9.52 2.34 0.43
N LEU A 370 8.18 2.40 0.54
CA LEU A 370 7.46 3.49 1.19
C LEU A 370 7.73 3.57 2.69
N VAL A 371 7.54 4.76 3.26
CA VAL A 371 7.60 5.03 4.71
C VAL A 371 6.40 5.89 5.07
N ALA A 372 5.64 5.47 6.07
CA ALA A 372 4.41 6.13 6.51
C ALA A 372 3.39 6.43 5.37
N PRO A 373 3.02 5.44 4.51
CA PRO A 373 2.01 5.66 3.48
C PRO A 373 0.61 5.80 4.09
N GLY A 374 -0.13 6.84 3.72
CA GLY A 374 -1.50 7.08 4.20
C GLY A 374 -2.15 8.31 3.59
N GLY A 375 -3.23 8.79 4.20
CA GLY A 375 -4.00 9.94 3.70
C GLY A 375 -4.47 9.75 2.26
N ALA A 376 -5.15 8.63 1.99
CA ALA A 376 -5.40 8.14 0.64
C ALA A 376 -6.79 8.51 0.11
N SER A 377 -6.84 8.88 -1.17
CA SER A 377 -8.08 9.06 -1.96
C SER A 377 -8.12 8.08 -3.12
N VAL A 378 -9.32 7.57 -3.42
CA VAL A 378 -9.55 6.56 -4.46
C VAL A 378 -10.46 7.14 -5.54
N SER A 379 -10.21 6.81 -6.81
CA SER A 379 -11.07 7.22 -7.91
C SER A 379 -12.48 6.61 -7.81
N LYS A 380 -13.46 7.28 -8.42
CA LYS A 380 -14.88 6.89 -8.32
C LYS A 380 -15.21 5.53 -8.97
N ASP A 381 -14.35 5.06 -9.87
CA ASP A 381 -14.42 3.72 -10.47
C ASP A 381 -13.70 2.63 -9.64
N GLY A 382 -12.94 3.01 -8.61
CA GLY A 382 -12.10 2.14 -7.80
C GLY A 382 -10.79 1.68 -8.47
N GLY A 383 -10.44 2.21 -9.64
CA GLY A 383 -9.30 1.75 -10.45
C GLY A 383 -7.95 2.45 -10.18
N LYS A 384 -7.95 3.57 -9.45
CA LYS A 384 -6.79 4.44 -9.21
C LYS A 384 -6.78 4.91 -7.75
N ILE A 385 -5.58 5.09 -7.20
CA ILE A 385 -5.37 5.59 -5.84
C ILE A 385 -4.26 6.65 -5.81
N ALA A 386 -4.50 7.75 -5.10
CA ALA A 386 -3.47 8.70 -4.70
C ALA A 386 -3.36 8.70 -3.18
N PHE A 387 -2.15 8.84 -2.66
CA PHE A 387 -1.87 8.84 -1.21
C PHE A 387 -0.58 9.62 -0.95
N HIS A 388 -0.31 9.96 0.32
CA HIS A 388 0.95 10.56 0.71
C HIS A 388 1.87 9.56 1.42
N ALA A 389 3.19 9.79 1.39
CA ALA A 389 4.18 9.09 2.21
C ALA A 389 5.37 10.03 2.51
N ASP A 390 6.24 9.66 3.45
CA ASP A 390 7.47 10.42 3.76
C ASP A 390 8.29 10.67 2.48
N CYS A 391 8.70 11.92 2.26
CA CYS A 391 9.49 12.31 1.09
C CYS A 391 10.90 11.68 1.03
N GLY A 392 11.42 11.12 2.13
CA GLY A 392 12.69 10.40 2.21
C GLY A 392 13.87 11.20 2.78
N GLY A 393 13.60 12.25 3.56
CA GLY A 393 14.65 13.06 4.20
C GLY A 393 15.25 12.40 5.45
N GLU A 394 16.55 12.59 5.71
CA GLU A 394 17.14 12.11 6.97
C GLU A 394 16.41 12.71 8.18
N GLY A 395 16.00 11.84 9.12
CA GLY A 395 15.23 12.26 10.30
C GLY A 395 13.74 12.54 10.08
N GLY A 396 13.18 12.30 8.88
CA GLY A 396 11.75 12.47 8.60
C GLY A 396 11.29 13.92 8.41
N GLY A 397 12.22 14.89 8.39
CA GLY A 397 11.93 16.31 8.17
C GLY A 397 11.65 16.71 6.71
N GLY A 398 11.31 15.75 5.85
CA GLY A 398 11.24 15.94 4.39
C GLY A 398 9.89 16.40 3.83
N GLY A 399 8.85 16.49 4.66
CA GLY A 399 7.47 16.69 4.21
C GLY A 399 6.80 15.40 3.71
N ARG A 400 5.55 15.51 3.26
CA ARG A 400 4.70 14.37 2.84
C ARG A 400 4.47 14.43 1.33
N CYS A 401 5.07 13.52 0.58
CA CYS A 401 5.07 13.49 -0.89
C CYS A 401 3.86 12.72 -1.44
N MET A 402 3.26 13.18 -2.54
CA MET A 402 2.17 12.48 -3.21
C MET A 402 2.69 11.33 -4.08
N TRP A 403 2.02 10.18 -3.97
CA TRP A 403 2.23 8.98 -4.77
C TRP A 403 0.92 8.57 -5.43
N VAL A 404 1.00 8.01 -6.64
CA VAL A 404 -0.14 7.47 -7.39
C VAL A 404 0.11 6.02 -7.82
N ALA A 405 -0.94 5.20 -7.81
CA ALA A 405 -0.87 3.81 -8.25
C ALA A 405 -2.20 3.32 -8.84
N GLY A 406 -2.18 2.19 -9.52
CA GLY A 406 -3.41 1.47 -9.87
C GLY A 406 -4.00 0.81 -8.63
N LEU A 407 -5.32 0.66 -8.60
CA LEU A 407 -6.04 -0.09 -7.58
C LEU A 407 -6.88 -1.18 -8.25
N GLU A 408 -6.74 -2.41 -7.79
CA GLU A 408 -7.56 -3.55 -8.20
C GLU A 408 -8.50 -3.92 -7.06
N ILE A 409 -9.81 -3.98 -7.32
CA ILE A 409 -10.84 -4.37 -6.35
C ILE A 409 -11.54 -5.63 -6.89
N GLU A 410 -11.25 -6.79 -6.28
CA GLU A 410 -11.92 -8.05 -6.60
C GLU A 410 -12.61 -8.67 -5.37
N GLY A 411 -13.94 -8.81 -5.47
CA GLY A 411 -14.75 -9.47 -4.45
C GLY A 411 -14.80 -8.65 -3.16
N LEU A 412 -13.99 -9.05 -2.18
CA LEU A 412 -13.80 -8.35 -0.90
C LEU A 412 -12.34 -7.90 -0.69
N GLU A 413 -11.44 -8.13 -1.66
CA GLU A 413 -10.05 -7.70 -1.60
C GLU A 413 -9.82 -6.44 -2.43
N ALA A 414 -9.01 -5.53 -1.89
CA ALA A 414 -8.39 -4.42 -2.61
C ALA A 414 -6.85 -4.61 -2.62
N ARG A 415 -6.22 -4.30 -3.75
CA ARG A 415 -4.77 -4.48 -3.98
C ARG A 415 -4.21 -3.30 -4.77
N VAL A 416 -3.08 -2.76 -4.33
CA VAL A 416 -2.32 -1.79 -5.14
C VAL A 416 -1.60 -2.52 -6.26
N VAL A 417 -1.80 -2.07 -7.49
CA VAL A 417 -1.31 -2.71 -8.71
C VAL A 417 -0.48 -1.76 -9.57
N VAL A 418 0.28 -2.39 -10.46
CA VAL A 418 1.07 -1.77 -11.53
C VAL A 418 0.22 -0.76 -12.31
N PRO A 419 0.64 0.50 -12.41
CA PRO A 419 0.18 1.40 -13.47
C PRO A 419 0.43 0.77 -14.84
N SER A 420 -0.63 0.35 -15.53
CA SER A 420 -0.54 -0.13 -16.90
C SER A 420 -0.07 1.00 -17.81
N ALA A 421 1.10 0.85 -18.42
CA ALA A 421 1.49 1.69 -19.54
C ALA A 421 0.66 1.28 -20.76
N SER A 422 -0.08 2.26 -21.31
CA SER A 422 -0.68 2.23 -22.65
C SER A 422 0.36 2.44 -23.75
#